data_AF-A0AAV0HZU8-F1
#
_entry.id   AF-A0AAV0HZU8-F1
#
_cell.length_a   1.000
_cell.length_b   1.000
_cell.length_c   1.000
_cell.angle_alpha   90.00
_cell.angle_beta   90.00
_cell.angle_gamma   90.00
#
_symmetry.space_group_name_H-M   'P 1'
#
loop_
_entity.id
_entity.type
_entity.pdbx_description
1 polymer ?
#
loop_
_entity_poly.entity_id
_entity_poly.type
_entity_poly.pdbx_seq_one_letter_code
_entity_poly.pdbx_strand_id
1 'polypeptide(L)'
;METVAGGNFTKLQQQLQQQKKQKWFLLLIASLLISTLLILLTVTFSSGGNNSASTTQLLFRSYRRRQQQDRSSPRFVESKLAKPETSAGKLPRLAYLISGSAGDGVNLKRALKALYHPRNQYVVHLDLEAPVEERLELIRWVKEDEKVFQEVGNVRAVVRSNLVTYRGPTMVSNTLHAAAILLRDGGEWDWFINLSASDYPLVTQDDLLHTLSSIPRDLNFIEHTSDIGWKEDQRARPVIIDPGLYSLQKSDVYWVTEKRSVPTAYRLFTGSAWMMLSRPFVEYSLWGWDNLPRIVLMYYANFLSSPEGYFHTVICNAEEFKNTTVNHDLHFISWDNPPKQHPHFLTAEDYQRMVDSNAPFARKFGKNDPVLDRIDSELLGVSADGFVHGGWFSKTVKANSTELKPGNGARRVKNNPGIGARRMKNMIRGVQTV
;
A
#
# COMPACT_ATOMS: atom_id res chain seq x y z
N MET A 1 38.99 61.42 0.54
CA MET A 1 39.13 60.60 -0.68
C MET A 1 38.05 59.51 -0.72
N GLU A 2 36.77 59.87 -0.72
CA GLU A 2 35.67 58.86 -0.71
C GLU A 2 34.52 59.13 -1.69
N THR A 3 34.56 60.22 -2.46
CA THR A 3 33.47 60.58 -3.39
C THR A 3 33.67 60.12 -4.84
N VAL A 4 34.76 59.42 -5.16
CA VAL A 4 35.05 58.96 -6.54
C VAL A 4 34.72 57.46 -6.76
N ALA A 5 34.61 56.67 -5.70
CA ALA A 5 34.35 55.22 -5.80
C ALA A 5 32.87 54.85 -6.05
N GLY A 6 31.90 55.68 -5.60
CA GLY A 6 30.47 55.38 -5.70
C GLY A 6 29.84 55.54 -7.10
N GLY A 7 30.40 56.43 -7.93
CA GLY A 7 29.86 56.72 -9.28
C GLY A 7 30.21 55.69 -10.35
N ASN A 8 31.32 54.96 -10.18
CA ASN A 8 31.71 53.90 -11.12
C ASN A 8 30.95 52.59 -10.86
N PHE A 9 30.60 52.30 -9.59
CA PHE A 9 29.89 51.09 -9.22
C PHE A 9 28.43 51.08 -9.72
N THR A 10 27.76 52.23 -9.66
CA THR A 10 26.38 52.41 -10.15
C THR A 10 26.29 52.33 -11.67
N LYS A 11 27.27 52.88 -12.41
CA LYS A 11 27.35 52.74 -13.87
C LYS A 11 27.58 51.29 -14.31
N LEU A 12 28.42 50.54 -13.59
CA LEU A 12 28.69 49.13 -13.89
C LEU A 12 27.45 48.24 -13.65
N GLN A 13 26.69 48.48 -12.57
CA GLN A 13 25.43 47.77 -12.31
C GLN A 13 24.35 48.06 -13.37
N GLN A 14 24.23 49.32 -13.82
CA GLN A 14 23.30 49.68 -14.90
C GLN A 14 23.68 49.00 -16.22
N GLN A 15 24.98 48.96 -16.57
CA GLN A 15 25.45 48.24 -17.76
C GLN A 15 25.18 46.73 -17.67
N LEU A 16 25.39 46.10 -16.52
CA LEU A 16 25.12 44.67 -16.32
C LEU A 16 23.62 44.34 -16.38
N GLN A 17 22.75 45.19 -15.84
CA GLN A 17 21.30 45.04 -15.98
C GLN A 17 20.84 45.22 -17.42
N GLN A 18 21.42 46.18 -18.15
CA GLN A 18 21.09 46.43 -19.54
C GLN A 18 21.55 45.27 -20.45
N GLN A 19 22.73 44.69 -20.19
CA GLN A 19 23.18 43.46 -20.85
C GLN A 19 22.29 42.26 -20.53
N LYS A 20 21.85 42.08 -19.28
CA LYS A 20 20.90 41.02 -18.93
C LYS A 20 19.58 41.20 -19.66
N LYS A 21 19.01 42.41 -19.71
CA LYS A 21 17.78 42.70 -20.46
C LYS A 21 17.95 42.41 -21.96
N GLN A 22 19.08 42.77 -22.56
CA GLN A 22 19.38 42.42 -23.96
C GLN A 22 19.46 40.91 -24.18
N LYS A 23 20.10 40.15 -23.30
CA LYS A 23 20.16 38.68 -23.40
C LYS A 23 18.78 38.02 -23.31
N TRP A 24 17.94 38.45 -22.36
CA TRP A 24 16.57 37.95 -22.23
C TRP A 24 15.69 38.34 -23.41
N PHE A 25 15.87 39.54 -23.94
CA PHE A 25 15.17 40.00 -25.14
C PHE A 25 15.56 39.19 -26.40
N LEU A 26 16.85 38.89 -26.56
CA LEU A 26 17.34 38.03 -27.66
C LEU A 26 16.82 36.59 -27.54
N LEU A 27 16.75 36.02 -26.33
CA LEU A 27 16.16 34.70 -26.09
C LEU A 27 14.67 34.67 -26.42
N LEU A 28 13.95 35.74 -26.11
CA LEU A 28 12.53 35.87 -26.39
C LEU A 28 12.25 36.00 -27.90
N ILE A 29 13.07 36.79 -28.61
CA ILE A 29 13.03 36.87 -30.08
C ILE A 29 13.36 35.53 -30.72
N ALA A 30 14.40 34.84 -30.24
CA ALA A 30 14.77 33.52 -30.76
C ALA A 30 13.65 32.50 -30.57
N SER A 31 13.01 32.49 -29.38
CA SER A 31 11.84 31.66 -29.11
C SER A 31 10.66 31.98 -30.03
N LEU A 32 10.40 33.27 -30.28
CA LEU A 32 9.33 33.70 -31.17
C LEU A 32 9.59 33.27 -32.61
N LEU A 33 10.83 33.46 -33.09
CA LEU A 33 11.25 33.06 -34.44
C LEU A 33 11.14 31.55 -34.63
N ILE A 34 11.59 30.75 -33.67
CA ILE A 34 11.48 29.28 -33.71
C ILE A 34 10.01 28.85 -33.73
N SER A 35 9.16 29.47 -32.89
CA SER A 35 7.72 29.17 -32.87
C SER A 35 7.05 29.54 -34.20
N THR A 36 7.36 30.71 -34.76
CA THR A 36 6.82 31.11 -36.07
C THR A 36 7.30 30.22 -37.21
N LEU A 37 8.56 29.75 -37.18
CA LEU A 37 9.09 28.83 -38.17
C LEU A 37 8.40 27.47 -38.10
N LEU A 38 8.14 26.95 -36.90
CA LEU A 38 7.40 25.69 -36.71
C LEU A 38 5.95 25.79 -37.20
N ILE A 39 5.30 26.92 -36.96
CA ILE A 39 3.95 27.18 -37.48
C ILE A 39 3.98 27.30 -39.01
N LEU A 40 4.96 27.99 -39.59
CA LEU A 40 5.09 28.10 -41.05
C LEU A 40 5.40 26.76 -41.72
N LEU A 41 6.23 25.92 -41.09
CA LEU A 41 6.48 24.55 -41.56
C LEU A 41 5.19 23.73 -41.54
N THR A 42 4.45 23.73 -40.43
CA THR A 42 3.22 22.93 -40.32
C THR A 42 2.14 23.37 -41.32
N VAL A 43 2.04 24.68 -41.62
CA VAL A 43 1.11 25.21 -42.62
C VAL A 43 1.56 24.90 -44.06
N THR A 44 2.86 25.01 -44.36
CA THR A 44 3.38 24.70 -45.72
C THR A 44 3.32 23.20 -46.03
N PHE A 45 3.53 22.33 -45.04
CA PHE A 45 3.36 20.88 -45.20
C PHE A 45 1.88 20.43 -45.26
N SER A 46 0.94 21.26 -44.84
CA SER A 46 -0.50 20.92 -44.85
C SER A 46 -1.23 21.39 -46.11
N SER A 47 -0.65 22.28 -46.92
CA SER A 47 -1.34 22.90 -48.08
C SER A 47 -0.75 22.54 -49.46
N GLY A 48 0.16 21.57 -49.56
CA GLY A 48 0.78 21.14 -50.82
C GLY A 48 0.39 19.73 -51.23
N GLY A 49 -0.85 19.53 -51.69
CA GLY A 49 -1.21 18.29 -52.38
C GLY A 49 -0.62 18.26 -53.79
N ASN A 50 0.39 17.41 -54.04
CA ASN A 50 0.37 16.38 -55.09
C ASN A 50 1.77 15.77 -55.36
N ASN A 51 1.81 14.44 -55.25
CA ASN A 51 2.69 13.49 -55.94
C ASN A 51 4.21 13.69 -55.90
N SER A 52 4.86 13.06 -54.92
CA SER A 52 5.85 11.99 -55.13
C SER A 52 6.41 11.52 -53.78
N ALA A 53 6.65 10.22 -53.67
CA ALA A 53 6.93 9.49 -52.43
C ALA A 53 8.13 10.09 -51.68
N SER A 54 7.84 10.84 -50.62
CA SER A 54 8.83 11.41 -49.71
C SER A 54 8.93 10.56 -48.43
N THR A 55 10.17 10.44 -47.95
CA THR A 55 10.73 9.57 -46.91
C THR A 55 9.91 9.44 -45.60
N THR A 56 8.96 10.34 -45.36
CA THR A 56 7.98 10.26 -44.28
C THR A 56 7.02 9.07 -44.43
N GLN A 57 6.61 8.66 -45.63
CA GLN A 57 5.71 7.50 -45.79
C GLN A 57 6.35 6.16 -45.40
N LEU A 58 7.68 6.02 -45.46
CA LEU A 58 8.37 4.79 -45.04
C LEU A 58 8.51 4.71 -43.51
N LEU A 59 8.75 5.83 -42.83
CA LEU A 59 8.76 5.90 -41.37
C LEU A 59 7.34 5.77 -40.79
N PHE A 60 6.33 6.34 -41.46
CA PHE A 60 4.94 6.12 -41.08
C PHE A 60 4.43 4.72 -41.44
N ARG A 61 4.92 4.06 -42.50
CA ARG A 61 4.56 2.64 -42.77
C ARG A 61 5.22 1.68 -41.79
N SER A 62 6.44 1.89 -41.34
CA SER A 62 7.04 1.05 -40.29
C SER A 62 6.39 1.27 -38.93
N TYR A 63 5.95 2.50 -38.62
CA TYR A 63 5.18 2.79 -37.41
C TYR A 63 3.73 2.27 -37.48
N ARG A 64 3.06 2.41 -38.63
CA ARG A 64 1.67 1.94 -38.86
C ARG A 64 1.58 0.43 -39.03
N ARG A 65 2.63 -0.24 -39.53
CA ARG A 65 2.72 -1.71 -39.56
C ARG A 65 3.01 -2.29 -38.17
N ARG A 66 3.63 -1.52 -37.26
CA ARG A 66 3.77 -1.90 -35.84
C ARG A 66 2.50 -1.64 -35.02
N GLN A 67 1.66 -0.67 -35.40
CA GLN A 67 0.36 -0.42 -34.75
C GLN A 67 -0.80 -1.26 -35.32
N GLN A 68 -0.72 -1.79 -36.54
CA GLN A 68 -1.77 -2.67 -37.07
C GLN A 68 -1.73 -4.09 -36.50
N GLN A 69 -0.75 -4.44 -35.67
CA GLN A 69 -0.68 -5.72 -34.96
C GLN A 69 -1.14 -5.65 -33.49
N ASP A 70 -1.49 -4.46 -32.97
CA ASP A 70 -2.06 -4.32 -31.63
C ASP A 70 -3.26 -3.37 -31.65
N ARG A 71 -4.31 -3.76 -32.38
CA ARG A 71 -5.68 -3.29 -32.09
C ARG A 71 -6.20 -4.07 -30.88
N SER A 72 -5.54 -3.95 -29.73
CA SER A 72 -6.21 -4.27 -28.47
C SER A 72 -6.95 -3.01 -28.02
N SER A 73 -8.23 -3.17 -27.68
CA SER A 73 -8.99 -2.17 -26.92
C SER A 73 -8.12 -1.60 -25.81
N PRO A 74 -8.27 -0.31 -25.43
CA PRO A 74 -7.53 0.25 -24.30
C PRO A 74 -7.59 -0.74 -23.13
N ARG A 75 -6.43 -1.24 -22.72
CA ARG A 75 -6.28 -2.31 -21.72
C ARG A 75 -6.56 -1.74 -20.34
N PHE A 76 -7.82 -1.45 -20.06
CA PHE A 76 -8.25 -1.03 -18.73
C PHE A 76 -8.27 -2.22 -17.76
N VAL A 77 -8.12 -1.95 -16.46
CA VAL A 77 -8.04 -2.98 -15.41
C VAL A 77 -9.25 -3.89 -15.47
N GLU A 78 -10.44 -3.31 -15.61
CA GLU A 78 -11.75 -3.97 -15.63
C GLU A 78 -11.86 -5.00 -16.76
N SER A 79 -11.25 -4.72 -17.92
CA SER A 79 -11.19 -5.69 -19.02
C SER A 79 -10.32 -6.92 -18.72
N LYS A 80 -9.47 -6.83 -17.68
CA LYS A 80 -8.59 -7.89 -17.17
C LYS A 80 -9.01 -8.43 -15.80
N LEU A 81 -10.01 -7.83 -15.14
CA LEU A 81 -10.58 -8.32 -13.87
C LEU A 81 -11.34 -9.66 -14.04
N ALA A 82 -11.31 -10.26 -15.23
CA ALA A 82 -11.77 -11.63 -15.44
C ALA A 82 -11.22 -12.53 -14.33
N LYS A 83 -12.11 -13.35 -13.77
CA LYS A 83 -11.88 -14.17 -12.57
C LYS A 83 -10.47 -14.74 -12.60
N PRO A 84 -9.55 -14.37 -11.69
CA PRO A 84 -8.21 -14.88 -11.71
C PRO A 84 -8.29 -16.40 -11.74
N GLU A 85 -7.72 -17.02 -12.77
CA GLU A 85 -7.65 -18.47 -12.82
C GLU A 85 -7.01 -18.90 -11.50
N THR A 86 -7.80 -19.57 -10.67
CA THR A 86 -7.29 -20.22 -9.48
C THR A 86 -6.36 -21.27 -10.03
N SER A 87 -5.08 -20.93 -10.21
CA SER A 87 -4.13 -21.81 -10.89
C SER A 87 -3.90 -22.98 -9.95
N ALA A 88 -4.75 -24.00 -10.10
CA ALA A 88 -4.79 -25.17 -9.25
C ALA A 88 -3.36 -25.72 -9.18
N GLY A 89 -2.80 -25.71 -7.97
CA GLY A 89 -1.43 -26.19 -7.74
C GLY A 89 -0.31 -25.13 -7.66
N LYS A 90 -0.55 -23.82 -7.81
CA LYS A 90 0.48 -22.79 -7.47
C LYS A 90 0.24 -22.25 -6.06
N LEU A 91 1.28 -22.23 -5.22
CA LEU A 91 1.20 -21.58 -3.90
C LEU A 91 0.95 -20.08 -4.07
N PRO A 92 0.18 -19.43 -3.18
CA PRO A 92 -0.01 -18.00 -3.26
C PRO A 92 1.26 -17.22 -2.93
N ARG A 93 1.20 -15.92 -3.14
CA ARG A 93 2.18 -14.90 -2.77
C ARG A 93 1.45 -13.75 -2.12
N LEU A 94 1.92 -13.34 -0.94
CA LEU A 94 1.30 -12.27 -0.17
C LEU A 94 2.12 -10.99 -0.30
N ALA A 95 1.44 -9.86 -0.28
CA ALA A 95 2.03 -8.54 -0.25
C ALA A 95 1.62 -7.84 1.05
N TYR A 96 2.57 -7.33 1.81
CA TYR A 96 2.33 -6.74 3.12
C TYR A 96 2.68 -5.26 3.13
N LEU A 97 1.81 -4.45 3.74
CA LEU A 97 2.19 -3.18 4.34
C LEU A 97 2.35 -3.39 5.84
N ILE A 98 3.50 -3.01 6.42
CA ILE A 98 3.69 -2.90 7.86
C ILE A 98 4.04 -1.44 8.17
N SER A 99 3.11 -0.72 8.82
CA SER A 99 3.26 0.70 9.12
C SER A 99 3.38 0.97 10.62
N GLY A 100 4.31 1.82 11.02
CA GLY A 100 4.44 2.31 12.39
C GLY A 100 4.53 3.84 12.46
N SER A 101 4.67 4.34 13.67
CA SER A 101 4.87 5.74 14.01
C SER A 101 6.04 5.91 15.00
N ALA A 102 6.07 6.99 15.77
CA ALA A 102 7.20 7.30 16.65
C ALA A 102 7.51 6.19 17.67
N GLY A 103 8.74 5.69 17.63
CA GLY A 103 9.26 4.65 18.50
C GLY A 103 8.73 3.25 18.21
N ASP A 104 8.08 3.03 17.06
CA ASP A 104 7.59 1.72 16.64
C ASP A 104 8.63 0.91 15.85
N GLY A 105 9.80 1.47 15.54
CA GLY A 105 10.82 0.84 14.70
C GLY A 105 11.24 -0.55 15.17
N VAL A 106 11.38 -0.76 16.49
CA VAL A 106 11.74 -2.06 17.07
C VAL A 106 10.65 -3.10 16.84
N ASN A 107 9.40 -2.77 17.19
CA ASN A 107 8.26 -3.67 17.00
C ASN A 107 8.03 -3.97 15.52
N LEU A 108 8.15 -2.97 14.65
CA LEU A 108 8.03 -3.13 13.21
C LEU A 108 9.09 -4.12 12.67
N LYS A 109 10.36 -3.98 13.08
CA LYS A 109 11.43 -4.89 12.69
C LYS A 109 11.15 -6.33 13.16
N ARG A 110 10.71 -6.49 14.41
CA ARG A 110 10.34 -7.80 14.98
C ARG A 110 9.18 -8.45 14.21
N ALA A 111 8.10 -7.70 13.98
CA ALA A 111 6.94 -8.17 13.21
C ALA A 111 7.33 -8.55 11.78
N LEU A 112 8.17 -7.75 11.10
CA LEU A 112 8.64 -8.08 9.75
C LEU A 112 9.43 -9.38 9.75
N LYS A 113 10.34 -9.61 10.72
CA LYS A 113 11.08 -10.88 10.83
C LYS A 113 10.17 -12.08 11.06
N ALA A 114 9.15 -11.93 11.93
CA ALA A 114 8.15 -12.95 12.19
C ALA A 114 7.26 -13.26 10.95
N LEU A 115 6.99 -12.25 10.13
CA LEU A 115 6.18 -12.37 8.92
C LEU A 115 7.00 -12.73 7.68
N TYR A 116 8.33 -12.67 7.75
CA TYR A 116 9.16 -12.74 6.55
C TYR A 116 9.10 -14.11 5.89
N HIS A 117 9.08 -14.06 4.56
CA HIS A 117 9.06 -15.21 3.71
C HIS A 117 9.50 -14.83 2.27
N PRO A 118 10.45 -15.54 1.63
CA PRO A 118 11.01 -15.13 0.34
C PRO A 118 10.02 -15.13 -0.85
N ARG A 119 8.86 -15.80 -0.77
CA ARG A 119 7.84 -15.68 -1.85
C ARG A 119 7.01 -14.40 -1.78
N ASN A 120 6.95 -13.77 -0.62
CA ASN A 120 6.06 -12.65 -0.36
C ASN A 120 6.78 -11.32 -0.67
N GLN A 121 6.03 -10.23 -0.68
CA GLN A 121 6.49 -8.87 -0.91
C GLN A 121 6.16 -7.99 0.28
N TYR A 122 7.04 -7.05 0.62
CA TYR A 122 6.88 -6.21 1.80
C TYR A 122 7.16 -4.75 1.49
N VAL A 123 6.31 -3.89 2.02
CA VAL A 123 6.54 -2.45 2.17
C VAL A 123 6.49 -2.13 3.65
N VAL A 124 7.55 -1.49 4.15
CA VAL A 124 7.63 -0.97 5.52
C VAL A 124 7.61 0.55 5.52
N HIS A 125 6.90 1.13 6.48
CA HIS A 125 6.71 2.58 6.58
C HIS A 125 6.73 3.02 8.05
N LEU A 126 7.48 4.08 8.33
CA LEU A 126 7.34 4.87 9.56
C LEU A 126 6.85 6.26 9.15
N ASP A 127 5.77 6.72 9.78
CA ASP A 127 5.15 8.01 9.46
C ASP A 127 6.02 9.21 9.90
N LEU A 128 5.62 10.42 9.50
CA LEU A 128 6.37 11.64 9.81
C LEU A 128 6.40 12.04 11.30
N GLU A 129 5.65 11.37 12.18
CA GLU A 129 5.83 11.55 13.63
C GLU A 129 7.12 10.90 14.12
N ALA A 130 7.57 9.82 13.46
CA ALA A 130 8.81 9.17 13.81
C ALA A 130 10.02 10.09 13.51
N PRO A 131 10.98 10.21 14.46
CA PRO A 131 12.20 10.98 14.26
C PRO A 131 12.92 10.60 12.97
N VAL A 132 13.60 11.57 12.35
CA VAL A 132 14.34 11.36 11.10
C VAL A 132 15.34 10.21 11.26
N GLU A 133 15.99 10.14 12.41
CA GLU A 133 16.98 9.14 12.77
C GLU A 133 16.39 7.73 12.76
N GLU A 134 15.21 7.55 13.38
CA GLU A 134 14.51 6.26 13.43
C GLU A 134 14.08 5.81 12.02
N ARG A 135 13.60 6.75 11.20
CA ARG A 135 13.22 6.47 9.81
C ARG A 135 14.41 6.10 8.94
N LEU A 136 15.53 6.82 9.08
CA LEU A 136 16.77 6.51 8.38
C LEU A 136 17.36 5.17 8.83
N GLU A 137 17.26 4.84 10.12
CA GLU A 137 17.67 3.54 10.65
C GLU A 137 16.86 2.41 10.04
N LEU A 138 15.54 2.55 9.90
CA LEU A 138 14.71 1.55 9.22
C LEU A 138 15.12 1.37 7.76
N ILE A 139 15.37 2.48 7.05
CA ILE A 139 15.78 2.44 5.64
C ILE A 139 17.15 1.77 5.49
N ARG A 140 18.13 2.13 6.34
CA ARG A 140 19.46 1.51 6.35
C ARG A 140 19.37 0.03 6.67
N TRP A 141 18.56 -0.34 7.66
CA TRP A 141 18.37 -1.74 8.02
C TRP A 141 17.86 -2.57 6.85
N VAL A 142 16.86 -2.08 6.11
CA VAL A 142 16.32 -2.77 4.94
C VAL A 142 17.33 -2.86 3.79
N LYS A 143 18.11 -1.80 3.55
CA LYS A 143 18.99 -1.70 2.37
C LYS A 143 20.39 -2.26 2.58
N GLU A 144 20.92 -2.20 3.79
CA GLU A 144 22.36 -2.36 4.06
C GLU A 144 22.64 -3.35 5.18
N ASP A 145 21.85 -3.37 6.26
CA ASP A 145 22.18 -4.19 7.44
C ASP A 145 21.67 -5.64 7.31
N GLU A 146 20.45 -5.85 6.79
CA GLU A 146 19.83 -7.18 6.72
C GLU A 146 20.13 -7.88 5.38
N LYS A 147 21.06 -8.85 5.42
CA LYS A 147 21.55 -9.57 4.21
C LYS A 147 20.45 -10.30 3.46
N VAL A 148 19.50 -10.90 4.19
CA VAL A 148 18.36 -11.62 3.61
C VAL A 148 17.55 -10.74 2.66
N PHE A 149 17.34 -9.48 3.03
CA PHE A 149 16.56 -8.55 2.21
C PHE A 149 17.33 -8.08 0.97
N GLN A 150 18.65 -7.97 1.07
CA GLN A 150 19.52 -7.64 -0.06
C GLN A 150 19.58 -8.78 -1.08
N GLU A 151 19.69 -10.02 -0.61
CA GLU A 151 19.77 -11.20 -1.48
C GLU A 151 18.46 -11.48 -2.21
N VAL A 152 17.32 -11.36 -1.52
CA VAL A 152 16.01 -11.68 -2.09
C VAL A 152 15.36 -10.48 -2.79
N GLY A 153 15.62 -9.26 -2.33
CA GLY A 153 15.11 -8.03 -2.94
C GLY A 153 13.59 -7.82 -2.80
N ASN A 154 12.94 -8.46 -1.82
CA ASN A 154 11.48 -8.44 -1.67
C ASN A 154 10.95 -7.52 -0.56
N VAL A 155 11.81 -6.75 0.12
CA VAL A 155 11.46 -5.78 1.16
C VAL A 155 11.81 -4.37 0.71
N ARG A 156 10.87 -3.43 0.85
CA ARG A 156 11.04 -2.02 0.44
C ARG A 156 10.67 -1.11 1.61
N ALA A 157 11.52 -0.13 1.91
CA ALA A 157 11.21 0.92 2.87
C ALA A 157 10.70 2.18 2.15
N VAL A 158 9.61 2.77 2.64
CA VAL A 158 9.10 4.05 2.15
C VAL A 158 10.04 5.17 2.59
N VAL A 159 10.76 5.76 1.64
CA VAL A 159 11.75 6.82 1.92
C VAL A 159 11.08 8.17 2.16
N ARG A 160 10.06 8.49 1.37
CA ARG A 160 9.23 9.70 1.53
C ARG A 160 8.02 9.34 2.39
N SER A 161 8.22 9.35 3.70
CA SER A 161 7.16 9.05 4.67
C SER A 161 5.97 9.98 4.53
N ASN A 162 4.78 9.41 4.71
CA ASN A 162 3.54 10.17 4.81
C ASN A 162 3.30 10.53 6.28
N LEU A 163 2.58 11.62 6.56
CA LEU A 163 2.02 11.82 7.89
C LEU A 163 0.71 11.03 7.99
N VAL A 164 0.48 10.31 9.10
CA VAL A 164 -0.68 9.42 9.23
C VAL A 164 -1.53 9.77 10.45
N THR A 165 -2.76 10.17 10.20
CA THR A 165 -3.80 10.43 11.20
C THR A 165 -4.78 9.24 11.22
N TYR A 166 -4.87 8.52 12.34
CA TYR A 166 -5.71 7.30 12.46
C TYR A 166 -7.18 7.57 12.11
N ARG A 167 -7.72 8.71 12.57
CA ARG A 167 -9.12 9.11 12.35
C ARG A 167 -9.35 9.80 11.01
N GLY A 168 -8.30 10.03 10.23
CA GLY A 168 -8.35 10.79 8.97
C GLY A 168 -8.10 9.94 7.72
N PRO A 169 -8.27 10.55 6.53
CA PRO A 169 -7.98 9.93 5.23
C PRO A 169 -6.50 9.64 4.99
N THR A 170 -5.57 10.25 5.71
CA THR A 170 -4.13 10.05 5.47
C THR A 170 -3.68 8.60 5.67
N MET A 171 -4.34 7.83 6.55
CA MET A 171 -4.11 6.38 6.66
C MET A 171 -4.59 5.60 5.42
N VAL A 172 -5.71 6.00 4.81
CA VAL A 172 -6.17 5.43 3.52
C VAL A 172 -5.15 5.73 2.42
N SER A 173 -4.71 6.99 2.33
CA SER A 173 -3.69 7.43 1.37
C SER A 173 -2.38 6.63 1.54
N ASN A 174 -1.92 6.43 2.78
CA ASN A 174 -0.74 5.62 3.07
C ASN A 174 -0.90 4.16 2.61
N THR A 175 -2.07 3.57 2.85
CA THR A 175 -2.40 2.20 2.43
C THR A 175 -2.38 2.07 0.90
N LEU A 176 -3.01 3.03 0.20
CA LEU A 176 -3.00 3.12 -1.27
C LEU A 176 -1.59 3.34 -1.83
N HIS A 177 -0.76 4.17 -1.18
CA HIS A 177 0.62 4.41 -1.58
C HIS A 177 1.47 3.13 -1.46
N ALA A 178 1.36 2.38 -0.37
CA ALA A 178 2.06 1.11 -0.22
C ALA A 178 1.62 0.07 -1.26
N ALA A 179 0.32 -0.04 -1.50
CA ALA A 179 -0.23 -0.89 -2.55
C ALA A 179 0.30 -0.50 -3.94
N ALA A 180 0.40 0.80 -4.25
CA ALA A 180 0.95 1.29 -5.51
C ALA A 180 2.43 0.92 -5.68
N ILE A 181 3.24 0.98 -4.61
CA ILE A 181 4.64 0.51 -4.64
C ILE A 181 4.69 -0.99 -4.95
N LEU A 182 3.82 -1.79 -4.33
CA LEU A 182 3.78 -3.25 -4.53
C LEU A 182 3.27 -3.65 -5.92
N LEU A 183 2.34 -2.89 -6.50
CA LEU A 183 1.92 -3.09 -7.89
C LEU A 183 3.02 -2.73 -8.90
N ARG A 184 3.78 -1.65 -8.62
CA ARG A 184 4.85 -1.19 -9.51
C ARG A 184 6.10 -2.07 -9.45
N ASP A 185 6.55 -2.37 -8.23
CA ASP A 185 7.89 -2.94 -8.00
C ASP A 185 7.84 -4.35 -7.40
N GLY A 186 6.68 -4.79 -6.87
CA GLY A 186 6.52 -6.06 -6.15
C GLY A 186 6.39 -7.30 -7.05
N GLY A 187 6.26 -7.13 -8.36
CA GLY A 187 6.00 -8.23 -9.29
C GLY A 187 4.65 -8.89 -9.02
N GLU A 188 4.57 -10.22 -9.18
CA GLU A 188 3.32 -10.99 -9.04
C GLU A 188 3.03 -11.39 -7.60
N TRP A 189 1.85 -11.03 -7.10
CA TRP A 189 1.29 -11.37 -5.79
C TRP A 189 -0.25 -11.51 -5.87
N ASP A 190 -0.86 -12.24 -4.94
CA ASP A 190 -2.28 -12.61 -5.01
C ASP A 190 -3.16 -11.80 -4.05
N TRP A 191 -2.65 -11.52 -2.84
CA TRP A 191 -3.35 -10.73 -1.82
C TRP A 191 -2.46 -9.66 -1.20
N PHE A 192 -3.06 -8.51 -0.88
CA PHE A 192 -2.47 -7.41 -0.12
C PHE A 192 -3.04 -7.40 1.30
N ILE A 193 -2.17 -7.37 2.30
CA ILE A 193 -2.51 -7.34 3.73
C ILE A 193 -1.91 -6.08 4.35
N ASN A 194 -2.72 -5.27 5.01
CA ASN A 194 -2.24 -4.13 5.79
C ASN A 194 -2.11 -4.51 7.26
N LEU A 195 -1.00 -4.11 7.89
CA LEU A 195 -0.69 -4.31 9.30
C LEU A 195 -0.03 -3.05 9.87
N SER A 196 -0.16 -2.85 11.19
CA SER A 196 0.62 -1.88 11.94
C SER A 196 1.76 -2.53 12.70
N ALA A 197 2.65 -1.71 13.27
CA ALA A 197 3.68 -2.16 14.20
C ALA A 197 3.12 -2.72 15.53
N SER A 198 1.81 -2.61 15.77
CA SER A 198 1.15 -3.22 16.93
C SER A 198 0.42 -4.53 16.60
N ASP A 199 0.52 -5.01 15.36
CA ASP A 199 -0.02 -6.29 14.92
C ASP A 199 1.06 -7.38 14.98
N TYR A 200 0.65 -8.63 15.23
CA TYR A 200 1.59 -9.75 15.25
C TYR A 200 0.96 -11.03 14.70
N PRO A 201 1.69 -11.87 13.95
CA PRO A 201 1.18 -13.14 13.46
C PRO A 201 0.98 -14.16 14.59
N LEU A 202 -0.10 -14.93 14.50
CA LEU A 202 -0.39 -16.09 15.35
C LEU A 202 -0.18 -17.43 14.64
N VAL A 203 0.23 -17.40 13.37
CA VAL A 203 0.53 -18.56 12.52
C VAL A 203 1.78 -18.30 11.69
N THR A 204 2.49 -19.36 11.32
CA THR A 204 3.65 -19.27 10.42
C THR A 204 3.23 -18.91 9.00
N GLN A 205 4.16 -18.34 8.22
CA GLN A 205 3.91 -18.05 6.81
C GLN A 205 3.66 -19.32 5.99
N ASP A 206 4.33 -20.44 6.29
CA ASP A 206 4.06 -21.74 5.68
C ASP A 206 2.60 -22.17 5.89
N ASP A 207 2.11 -22.05 7.12
CA ASP A 207 0.74 -22.43 7.48
C ASP A 207 -0.30 -21.51 6.82
N LEU A 208 -0.02 -20.21 6.79
CA LEU A 208 -0.85 -19.22 6.10
C LEU A 208 -0.92 -19.51 4.59
N LEU A 209 0.23 -19.68 3.93
CA LEU A 209 0.31 -19.97 2.50
C LEU A 209 -0.30 -21.32 2.13
N HIS A 210 -0.13 -22.35 2.97
CA HIS A 210 -0.79 -23.64 2.79
C HIS A 210 -2.30 -23.48 2.82
N THR A 211 -2.83 -22.81 3.84
CA THR A 211 -4.28 -22.66 4.02
C THR A 211 -4.88 -21.88 2.86
N LEU A 212 -4.26 -20.75 2.50
CA LEU A 212 -4.68 -19.90 1.38
C LEU A 212 -4.53 -20.57 0.01
N SER A 213 -3.72 -21.62 -0.12
CA SER A 213 -3.58 -22.35 -1.40
C SER A 213 -4.88 -23.03 -1.86
N SER A 214 -5.82 -23.26 -0.94
CA SER A 214 -7.15 -23.82 -1.20
C SER A 214 -8.25 -22.77 -1.36
N ILE A 215 -7.92 -21.48 -1.20
CA ILE A 215 -8.87 -20.38 -1.19
C ILE A 215 -8.89 -19.70 -2.57
N PRO A 216 -10.07 -19.41 -3.16
CA PRO A 216 -10.16 -18.65 -4.40
C PRO A 216 -9.51 -17.26 -4.26
N ARG A 217 -8.65 -16.91 -5.23
CA ARG A 217 -7.78 -15.71 -5.18
C ARG A 217 -8.50 -14.39 -5.43
N ASP A 218 -9.74 -14.46 -5.89
CA ASP A 218 -10.64 -13.32 -6.06
C ASP A 218 -11.28 -12.88 -4.73
N LEU A 219 -11.25 -13.71 -3.69
CA LEU A 219 -11.85 -13.37 -2.40
C LEU A 219 -11.09 -12.27 -1.65
N ASN A 220 -11.84 -11.40 -1.01
CA ASN A 220 -11.40 -10.27 -0.19
C ASN A 220 -11.90 -10.48 1.25
N PHE A 221 -10.99 -10.60 2.21
CA PHE A 221 -11.32 -10.69 3.63
C PHE A 221 -11.41 -9.27 4.18
N ILE A 222 -12.65 -8.81 4.34
CA ILE A 222 -12.99 -7.45 4.72
C ILE A 222 -14.29 -7.50 5.52
N GLU A 223 -14.17 -7.30 6.84
CA GLU A 223 -15.34 -7.20 7.71
C GLU A 223 -16.11 -5.92 7.36
N HIS A 224 -17.41 -6.04 7.10
CA HIS A 224 -18.24 -4.92 6.68
C HIS A 224 -19.70 -5.08 7.12
N THR A 225 -20.33 -3.95 7.38
CA THR A 225 -21.77 -3.80 7.50
C THR A 225 -22.23 -2.52 6.79
N SER A 226 -23.46 -2.57 6.30
CA SER A 226 -24.16 -1.41 5.75
C SER A 226 -25.15 -0.78 6.73
N ASP A 227 -25.30 -1.38 7.92
CA ASP A 227 -25.98 -0.75 9.04
C ASP A 227 -24.97 0.11 9.80
N ILE A 228 -24.89 1.38 9.41
CA ILE A 228 -23.93 2.33 9.99
C ILE A 228 -24.46 2.98 11.28
N GLY A 229 -25.76 2.86 11.59
CA GLY A 229 -26.40 3.36 12.81
C GLY A 229 -25.93 4.76 13.23
N TRP A 230 -25.51 4.89 14.50
CA TRP A 230 -25.00 6.14 15.08
C TRP A 230 -23.79 6.74 14.32
N LYS A 231 -23.04 5.93 13.57
CA LYS A 231 -21.88 6.41 12.79
C LYS A 231 -22.32 7.34 11.66
N GLU A 232 -23.58 7.27 11.21
CA GLU A 232 -24.09 8.25 10.25
C GLU A 232 -23.97 9.68 10.80
N ASP A 233 -24.55 9.92 11.98
CA ASP A 233 -24.58 11.25 12.58
C ASP A 233 -23.24 11.69 13.17
N GLN A 234 -22.40 10.73 13.60
CA GLN A 234 -21.12 11.04 14.24
C GLN A 234 -19.90 11.00 13.30
N ARG A 235 -19.99 10.35 12.14
CA ARG A 235 -18.86 10.17 11.22
C ARG A 235 -19.14 10.58 9.78
N ALA A 236 -20.33 10.29 9.26
CA ALA A 236 -20.66 10.53 7.86
C ALA A 236 -21.12 11.97 7.58
N ARG A 237 -22.05 12.47 8.39
CA ARG A 237 -22.61 13.82 8.27
C ARG A 237 -21.65 14.92 8.72
N PRO A 238 -20.84 14.74 9.79
CA PRO A 238 -19.82 15.73 10.12
C PRO A 238 -18.75 15.80 9.04
N VAL A 239 -18.17 16.98 8.87
CA VAL A 239 -17.07 17.22 7.93
C VAL A 239 -15.82 17.46 8.76
N ILE A 240 -14.75 16.73 8.44
CA ILE A 240 -13.44 16.91 9.08
C ILE A 240 -12.40 17.37 8.07
N ILE A 241 -11.38 18.07 8.56
CA ILE A 241 -10.16 18.39 7.81
C ILE A 241 -9.02 17.66 8.51
N ASP A 242 -8.28 16.85 7.77
CA ASP A 242 -7.08 16.17 8.28
C ASP A 242 -5.84 17.03 8.00
N PRO A 243 -5.21 17.60 9.05
CA PRO A 243 -4.04 18.46 8.88
C PRO A 243 -2.86 17.73 8.25
N GLY A 244 -2.82 16.40 8.34
CA GLY A 244 -1.78 15.60 7.72
C GLY A 244 -1.72 15.68 6.18
N LEU A 245 -2.73 16.30 5.54
CA LEU A 245 -2.73 16.58 4.11
C LEU A 245 -1.93 17.83 3.72
N TYR A 246 -1.70 18.78 4.63
CA TYR A 246 -1.04 20.06 4.32
C TYR A 246 -0.02 20.55 5.36
N SER A 247 0.08 19.86 6.50
CA SER A 247 1.01 20.16 7.59
C SER A 247 1.98 19.00 7.79
N LEU A 248 3.19 19.32 8.27
CA LEU A 248 4.17 18.33 8.72
C LEU A 248 4.08 18.06 10.24
N GLN A 249 3.34 18.89 10.97
CA GLN A 249 3.12 18.69 12.40
C GLN A 249 1.88 17.82 12.60
N LYS A 250 2.05 16.70 13.31
CA LYS A 250 0.93 15.80 13.63
C LYS A 250 -0.04 16.46 14.61
N SER A 251 -1.32 16.34 14.30
CA SER A 251 -2.43 16.69 15.19
C SER A 251 -3.63 15.80 14.89
N ASP A 252 -4.63 15.82 15.76
CA ASP A 252 -5.93 15.20 15.42
C ASP A 252 -6.63 16.01 14.31
N VAL A 253 -7.74 15.46 13.80
CA VAL A 253 -8.58 16.08 12.79
C VAL A 253 -9.26 17.35 13.31
N TYR A 254 -9.41 18.35 12.44
CA TYR A 254 -10.22 19.53 12.73
C TYR A 254 -11.67 19.31 12.31
N TRP A 255 -12.58 19.77 13.15
CA TRP A 255 -14.01 19.72 12.89
C TRP A 255 -14.46 20.97 12.18
N VAL A 256 -15.26 20.79 11.13
CA VAL A 256 -15.98 21.87 10.46
C VAL A 256 -17.36 22.02 11.13
N THR A 257 -17.82 23.25 11.28
CA THR A 257 -19.09 23.56 11.95
C THR A 257 -20.30 23.00 11.18
N GLU A 258 -20.22 23.10 9.86
CA GLU A 258 -21.24 22.67 8.92
C GLU A 258 -21.24 21.15 8.74
N LYS A 259 -22.44 20.59 8.60
CA LYS A 259 -22.65 19.17 8.29
C LYS A 259 -23.10 19.01 6.84
N ARG A 260 -22.89 17.82 6.29
CA ARG A 260 -23.38 17.41 4.96
C ARG A 260 -24.43 16.32 5.06
N SER A 261 -25.22 16.15 4.01
CA SER A 261 -26.02 14.94 3.81
C SER A 261 -25.13 13.75 3.43
N VAL A 262 -25.61 12.54 3.69
CA VAL A 262 -24.97 11.32 3.18
C VAL A 262 -25.12 11.23 1.64
N PRO A 263 -24.22 10.51 0.94
CA PRO A 263 -24.30 10.32 -0.50
C PRO A 263 -25.55 9.56 -0.89
N THR A 264 -26.14 9.94 -2.03
CA THR A 264 -27.25 9.20 -2.66
C THR A 264 -26.77 8.33 -3.84
N ALA A 265 -25.56 8.56 -4.33
CA ALA A 265 -25.00 7.87 -5.49
C ALA A 265 -24.46 6.46 -5.18
N TYR A 266 -24.15 6.17 -3.92
CA TYR A 266 -23.65 4.88 -3.45
C TYR A 266 -24.01 4.70 -1.97
N ARG A 267 -24.05 3.45 -1.51
CA ARG A 267 -24.35 3.12 -0.12
C ARG A 267 -23.07 3.11 0.71
N LEU A 268 -23.10 3.73 1.89
CA LEU A 268 -21.96 3.69 2.81
C LEU A 268 -21.87 2.33 3.51
N PHE A 269 -20.65 1.83 3.64
CA PHE A 269 -20.30 0.66 4.44
C PHE A 269 -19.21 1.01 5.45
N THR A 270 -19.19 0.29 6.56
CA THR A 270 -18.18 0.43 7.62
C THR A 270 -17.73 -0.93 8.11
N GLY A 271 -16.52 -1.00 8.64
CA GLY A 271 -15.98 -2.21 9.27
C GLY A 271 -14.58 -2.00 9.82
N SER A 272 -13.83 -3.09 9.98
CA SER A 272 -12.45 -3.10 10.45
C SER A 272 -11.50 -2.37 9.48
N ALA A 273 -10.54 -1.61 10.01
CA ALA A 273 -9.49 -1.01 9.18
C ALA A 273 -8.45 -2.04 8.66
N TRP A 274 -8.52 -3.30 9.12
CA TRP A 274 -7.59 -4.37 8.78
C TRP A 274 -8.23 -5.33 7.77
N MET A 275 -7.50 -5.64 6.71
CA MET A 275 -8.06 -6.33 5.56
C MET A 275 -7.01 -7.23 4.90
N MET A 276 -7.50 -8.25 4.19
CA MET A 276 -6.73 -8.91 3.14
C MET A 276 -7.48 -8.80 1.82
N LEU A 277 -6.96 -7.96 0.93
CA LEU A 277 -7.59 -7.57 -0.34
C LEU A 277 -6.97 -8.33 -1.50
N SER A 278 -7.79 -8.83 -2.42
CA SER A 278 -7.31 -9.48 -3.63
C SER A 278 -6.62 -8.47 -4.54
N ARG A 279 -5.58 -8.90 -5.26
CA ARG A 279 -4.90 -8.03 -6.22
C ARG A 279 -5.84 -7.36 -7.22
N PRO A 280 -6.82 -8.05 -7.83
CA PRO A 280 -7.78 -7.40 -8.74
C PRO A 280 -8.50 -6.22 -8.09
N PHE A 281 -8.90 -6.33 -6.81
CA PHE A 281 -9.57 -5.23 -6.11
C PHE A 281 -8.63 -4.05 -5.81
N VAL A 282 -7.37 -4.34 -5.48
CA VAL A 282 -6.34 -3.30 -5.30
C VAL A 282 -6.03 -2.58 -6.62
N GLU A 283 -5.94 -3.32 -7.72
CA GLU A 283 -5.75 -2.75 -9.07
C GLU A 283 -6.95 -1.87 -9.46
N TYR A 284 -8.19 -2.31 -9.20
CA TYR A 284 -9.39 -1.51 -9.43
C TYR A 284 -9.36 -0.20 -8.63
N SER A 285 -8.98 -0.27 -7.35
CA SER A 285 -8.92 0.89 -6.46
C SER A 285 -7.89 1.96 -6.89
N LEU A 286 -6.81 1.56 -7.57
CA LEU A 286 -5.71 2.45 -7.96
C LEU A 286 -5.75 2.85 -9.44
N TRP A 287 -6.10 1.92 -10.33
CA TRP A 287 -5.94 2.02 -11.78
C TRP A 287 -7.24 1.79 -12.56
N GLY A 288 -8.36 1.53 -11.88
CA GLY A 288 -9.67 1.35 -12.53
C GLY A 288 -10.07 2.54 -13.39
N TRP A 289 -10.71 2.28 -14.53
CA TRP A 289 -11.33 3.31 -15.36
C TRP A 289 -12.64 3.81 -14.75
N ASP A 290 -13.31 2.99 -13.93
CA ASP A 290 -14.46 3.42 -13.15
C ASP A 290 -14.06 4.57 -12.20
N ASN A 291 -14.93 5.57 -12.08
CA ASN A 291 -14.73 6.69 -11.21
C ASN A 291 -15.15 6.42 -9.76
N LEU A 292 -15.84 5.31 -9.47
CA LEU A 292 -16.32 4.98 -8.13
C LEU A 292 -15.23 5.06 -7.05
N PRO A 293 -14.04 4.43 -7.18
CA PRO A 293 -12.98 4.57 -6.17
C PRO A 293 -12.57 6.03 -5.93
N ARG A 294 -12.49 6.85 -7.00
CA ARG A 294 -12.09 8.26 -6.92
C ARG A 294 -13.17 9.12 -6.27
N ILE A 295 -14.44 8.91 -6.63
CA ILE A 295 -15.59 9.60 -6.05
C ILE A 295 -15.69 9.28 -4.56
N VAL A 296 -15.56 8.01 -4.19
CA VAL A 296 -15.59 7.57 -2.79
C VAL A 296 -14.38 8.16 -2.06
N LEU A 297 -13.18 8.15 -2.64
CA LEU A 297 -11.98 8.75 -2.03
C LEU A 297 -12.17 10.25 -1.76
N MET A 298 -12.74 11.01 -2.70
CA MET A 298 -13.07 12.42 -2.51
C MET A 298 -14.03 12.62 -1.33
N TYR A 299 -15.06 11.78 -1.21
CA TYR A 299 -15.99 11.87 -0.08
C TYR A 299 -15.33 11.51 1.26
N TYR A 300 -14.46 10.49 1.26
CA TYR A 300 -13.74 10.01 2.43
C TYR A 300 -12.56 10.89 2.84
N ALA A 301 -12.15 11.86 2.02
CA ALA A 301 -11.17 12.88 2.39
C ALA A 301 -11.66 13.77 3.56
N ASN A 302 -12.98 13.87 3.78
CA ASN A 302 -13.57 14.64 4.87
C ASN A 302 -14.52 13.81 5.75
N PHE A 303 -14.33 12.49 5.78
CA PHE A 303 -15.10 11.56 6.61
C PHE A 303 -14.30 11.19 7.86
N LEU A 304 -14.96 11.00 9.01
CA LEU A 304 -14.26 10.58 10.23
C LEU A 304 -14.02 9.06 10.25
N SER A 305 -12.81 8.63 10.62
CA SER A 305 -12.39 7.22 10.60
C SER A 305 -12.45 6.62 9.19
N SER A 306 -11.97 7.35 8.19
CA SER A 306 -11.98 6.91 6.77
C SER A 306 -11.44 5.50 6.49
N PRO A 307 -10.38 5.00 7.17
CA PRO A 307 -9.90 3.64 6.98
C PRO A 307 -10.95 2.56 7.24
N GLU A 308 -11.88 2.82 8.15
CA GLU A 308 -12.98 1.91 8.52
C GLU A 308 -14.17 1.98 7.54
N GLY A 309 -14.03 2.59 6.36
CA GLY A 309 -15.14 2.76 5.43
C GLY A 309 -14.80 2.90 3.94
N TYR A 310 -13.63 3.44 3.58
CA TYR A 310 -13.27 3.66 2.18
C TYR A 310 -13.31 2.37 1.35
N PHE A 311 -12.48 1.38 1.71
CA PHE A 311 -12.37 0.11 0.96
C PHE A 311 -13.70 -0.67 0.99
N HIS A 312 -14.38 -0.68 2.14
CA HIS A 312 -15.70 -1.30 2.33
C HIS A 312 -16.75 -0.73 1.38
N THR A 313 -16.82 0.60 1.29
CA THR A 313 -17.77 1.29 0.41
C THR A 313 -17.44 1.05 -1.04
N VAL A 314 -16.16 1.08 -1.43
CA VAL A 314 -15.77 0.79 -2.83
C VAL A 314 -16.13 -0.64 -3.22
N ILE A 315 -15.72 -1.65 -2.43
CA ILE A 315 -15.93 -3.05 -2.81
C ILE A 315 -17.41 -3.44 -2.85
N CYS A 316 -18.22 -2.92 -1.93
CA CYS A 316 -19.64 -3.28 -1.85
C CYS A 316 -20.53 -2.56 -2.85
N ASN A 317 -20.03 -1.50 -3.51
CA ASN A 317 -20.76 -0.78 -4.56
C ASN A 317 -20.24 -1.08 -5.98
N ALA A 318 -19.14 -1.83 -6.12
CA ALA A 318 -18.59 -2.22 -7.41
C ALA A 318 -19.19 -3.56 -7.89
N GLU A 319 -19.74 -3.57 -9.11
CA GLU A 319 -20.44 -4.74 -9.67
C GLU A 319 -19.50 -5.94 -9.84
N GLU A 320 -18.26 -5.68 -10.26
CA GLU A 320 -17.21 -6.66 -10.54
C GLU A 320 -16.79 -7.46 -9.30
N PHE A 321 -17.07 -6.94 -8.10
CA PHE A 321 -16.66 -7.54 -6.83
C PHE A 321 -17.82 -8.13 -6.03
N LYS A 322 -19.03 -8.20 -6.61
CA LYS A 322 -20.16 -8.91 -5.97
C LYS A 322 -19.79 -10.36 -5.65
N ASN A 323 -20.16 -10.80 -4.45
CA ASN A 323 -19.87 -12.15 -3.92
C ASN A 323 -18.37 -12.49 -3.82
N THR A 324 -17.49 -11.49 -3.85
CA THR A 324 -16.06 -11.69 -3.60
C THR A 324 -15.64 -11.34 -2.17
N THR A 325 -16.56 -10.83 -1.34
CA THR A 325 -16.27 -10.46 0.05
C THR A 325 -16.43 -11.66 0.99
N VAL A 326 -15.52 -11.76 1.94
CA VAL A 326 -15.58 -12.66 3.09
C VAL A 326 -15.63 -11.76 4.33
N ASN A 327 -16.72 -11.83 5.09
CA ASN A 327 -17.02 -10.88 6.16
C ASN A 327 -16.23 -11.16 7.45
N HIS A 328 -14.91 -11.01 7.40
CA HIS A 328 -13.98 -11.24 8.50
C HIS A 328 -12.65 -10.52 8.24
N ASP A 329 -12.03 -9.94 9.26
CA ASP A 329 -10.82 -9.12 9.14
C ASP A 329 -9.50 -9.86 9.39
N LEU A 330 -9.58 -11.14 9.78
CA LEU A 330 -8.46 -12.05 10.08
C LEU A 330 -7.71 -11.73 11.37
N HIS A 331 -8.26 -10.89 12.24
CA HIS A 331 -7.62 -10.49 13.48
C HIS A 331 -8.38 -10.97 14.71
N PHE A 332 -7.62 -11.40 15.72
CA PHE A 332 -8.11 -11.36 17.09
C PHE A 332 -7.93 -9.95 17.65
N ILE A 333 -9.04 -9.33 18.08
CA ILE A 333 -9.04 -8.00 18.68
C ILE A 333 -9.88 -8.04 19.96
N SER A 334 -9.31 -7.54 21.06
CA SER A 334 -10.01 -7.40 22.34
C SER A 334 -10.48 -5.95 22.52
N TRP A 335 -11.79 -5.75 22.71
CA TRP A 335 -12.42 -4.44 22.82
C TRP A 335 -13.10 -4.25 24.18
N ASP A 336 -13.20 -3.00 24.64
CA ASP A 336 -14.15 -2.60 25.67
C ASP A 336 -15.59 -2.90 25.20
N ASN A 337 -16.53 -3.01 26.15
CA ASN A 337 -17.96 -3.02 25.85
C ASN A 337 -18.67 -1.84 26.55
N PRO A 338 -19.13 -0.81 25.82
CA PRO A 338 -19.04 -0.64 24.36
C PRO A 338 -17.60 -0.33 23.89
N PRO A 339 -17.26 -0.60 22.61
CA PRO A 339 -15.92 -0.35 22.08
C PRO A 339 -15.50 1.12 22.18
N LYS A 340 -14.31 1.37 22.72
CA LYS A 340 -13.64 2.67 22.69
C LYS A 340 -12.87 2.87 21.39
N GLN A 341 -12.20 4.02 21.25
CA GLN A 341 -11.43 4.39 20.05
C GLN A 341 -10.26 3.43 19.73
N HIS A 342 -9.66 2.83 20.76
CA HIS A 342 -8.54 1.90 20.60
C HIS A 342 -8.82 0.60 21.35
N PRO A 343 -8.47 -0.57 20.79
CA PRO A 343 -8.64 -1.84 21.47
C PRO A 343 -7.67 -1.97 22.66
N HIS A 344 -7.91 -2.95 23.53
CA HIS A 344 -7.03 -3.25 24.65
C HIS A 344 -5.64 -3.70 24.15
N PHE A 345 -4.61 -3.39 24.95
CA PHE A 345 -3.32 -4.02 24.79
C PHE A 345 -3.42 -5.48 25.21
N LEU A 346 -3.03 -6.38 24.31
CA LEU A 346 -3.02 -7.82 24.55
C LEU A 346 -1.81 -8.19 25.39
N THR A 347 -2.04 -9.04 26.39
CA THR A 347 -1.03 -9.51 27.35
C THR A 347 -0.99 -11.04 27.40
N ALA A 348 -0.14 -11.60 28.26
CA ALA A 348 -0.05 -13.05 28.47
C ALA A 348 -1.36 -13.70 28.93
N GLU A 349 -2.25 -12.93 29.59
CA GLU A 349 -3.58 -13.39 30.03
C GLU A 349 -4.51 -13.65 28.84
N ASP A 350 -4.30 -12.95 27.72
CA ASP A 350 -5.11 -13.08 26.50
C ASP A 350 -4.67 -14.22 25.61
N TYR A 351 -3.52 -14.84 25.92
CA TYR A 351 -2.86 -15.81 25.05
C TYR A 351 -3.77 -16.97 24.63
N GLN A 352 -4.48 -17.57 25.58
CA GLN A 352 -5.35 -18.69 25.25
C GLN A 352 -6.51 -18.25 24.33
N ARG A 353 -7.08 -17.07 24.57
CA ARG A 353 -8.14 -16.50 23.71
C ARG A 353 -7.63 -16.22 22.30
N MET A 354 -6.39 -15.75 22.16
CA MET A 354 -5.74 -15.59 20.86
C MET A 354 -5.63 -16.92 20.13
N VAL A 355 -5.17 -17.99 20.80
CA VAL A 355 -5.07 -19.33 20.22
C VAL A 355 -6.44 -19.87 19.81
N ASP A 356 -7.42 -19.76 20.68
CA ASP A 356 -8.78 -20.31 20.49
C ASP A 356 -9.57 -19.56 19.40
N SER A 357 -9.24 -18.29 19.14
CA SER A 357 -9.85 -17.50 18.07
C SER A 357 -9.61 -18.08 16.67
N ASN A 358 -8.58 -18.92 16.52
CA ASN A 358 -8.11 -19.46 15.25
C ASN A 358 -7.65 -18.40 14.22
N ALA A 359 -7.62 -17.12 14.58
CA ALA A 359 -7.18 -16.04 13.71
C ALA A 359 -5.68 -16.14 13.38
N PRO A 360 -5.26 -15.73 12.17
CA PRO A 360 -3.85 -15.69 11.79
C PRO A 360 -3.09 -14.47 12.34
N PHE A 361 -3.78 -13.41 12.77
CA PHE A 361 -3.19 -12.20 13.33
C PHE A 361 -3.88 -11.79 14.64
N ALA A 362 -3.22 -10.99 15.46
CA ALA A 362 -3.79 -10.37 16.65
C ALA A 362 -3.32 -8.93 16.85
N ARG A 363 -4.14 -8.14 17.55
CA ARG A 363 -3.81 -6.76 17.94
C ARG A 363 -4.62 -6.24 19.15
N LYS A 364 -4.10 -5.26 19.88
CA LYS A 364 -2.82 -4.55 19.70
C LYS A 364 -1.80 -4.96 20.77
N PHE A 365 -0.54 -5.07 20.39
CA PHE A 365 0.54 -5.39 21.33
C PHE A 365 1.28 -4.14 21.82
N GLY A 366 1.72 -4.19 23.07
CA GLY A 366 2.60 -3.18 23.65
C GLY A 366 4.03 -3.27 23.11
N LYS A 367 4.86 -2.28 23.41
CA LYS A 367 6.29 -2.35 23.11
C LYS A 367 6.94 -3.40 24.02
N ASN A 368 7.64 -4.36 23.42
CA ASN A 368 8.34 -5.44 24.13
C ASN A 368 7.45 -6.19 25.15
N ASP A 369 6.17 -6.40 24.82
CA ASP A 369 5.29 -7.16 25.71
C ASP A 369 5.74 -8.63 25.79
N PRO A 370 5.88 -9.24 26.98
CA PRO A 370 6.30 -10.64 27.15
C PRO A 370 5.42 -11.65 26.40
N VAL A 371 4.17 -11.31 26.09
CA VAL A 371 3.31 -12.19 25.29
C VAL A 371 3.87 -12.43 23.89
N LEU A 372 4.63 -11.49 23.33
CA LEU A 372 5.26 -11.64 22.02
C LEU A 372 6.31 -12.75 22.05
N ASP A 373 7.08 -12.86 23.13
CA ASP A 373 8.07 -13.93 23.30
C ASP A 373 7.40 -15.30 23.39
N ARG A 374 6.23 -15.34 24.04
CA ARG A 374 5.38 -16.53 24.12
C ARG A 374 4.81 -16.92 22.75
N ILE A 375 4.35 -15.97 21.96
CA ILE A 375 3.88 -16.23 20.58
C ILE A 375 5.03 -16.74 19.71
N ASP A 376 6.20 -16.09 19.78
CA ASP A 376 7.39 -16.49 19.02
C ASP A 376 7.79 -17.93 19.33
N SER A 377 7.89 -18.29 20.61
CA SER A 377 8.32 -19.62 21.04
C SER A 377 7.28 -20.71 20.82
N GLU A 378 6.01 -20.47 21.19
CA GLU A 378 4.97 -21.51 21.20
C GLU A 378 4.19 -21.62 19.88
N LEU A 379 4.01 -20.53 19.13
CA LEU A 379 3.22 -20.54 17.88
C LEU A 379 4.06 -20.49 16.62
N LEU A 380 5.15 -19.72 16.63
CA LEU A 380 5.94 -19.43 15.43
C LEU A 380 7.24 -20.25 15.35
N GLY A 381 7.74 -20.74 16.49
CA GLY A 381 9.03 -21.43 16.57
C GLY A 381 10.23 -20.53 16.26
N VAL A 382 10.13 -19.24 16.62
CA VAL A 382 11.14 -18.19 16.42
C VAL A 382 12.04 -18.09 17.65
N SER A 383 13.37 -18.00 17.46
CA SER A 383 14.27 -17.51 18.51
C SER A 383 14.18 -15.98 18.58
N ALA A 384 14.35 -15.37 19.77
CA ALA A 384 13.99 -13.98 20.07
C ALA A 384 14.41 -12.87 19.07
N ASP A 385 15.39 -13.12 18.18
CA ASP A 385 15.86 -12.16 17.16
C ASP A 385 15.86 -12.71 15.71
N GLY A 386 15.21 -13.87 15.51
CA GLY A 386 15.31 -14.68 14.30
C GLY A 386 14.14 -14.52 13.32
N PHE A 387 14.33 -15.08 12.13
CA PHE A 387 13.26 -15.31 11.16
C PHE A 387 12.50 -16.60 11.51
N VAL A 388 11.22 -16.69 11.15
CA VAL A 388 10.47 -17.95 11.25
C VAL A 388 11.12 -19.01 10.36
N HIS A 389 11.55 -20.12 10.96
CA HIS A 389 12.13 -21.25 10.25
C HIS A 389 11.04 -22.10 9.58
N GLY A 390 10.68 -21.76 8.35
CA GLY A 390 9.81 -22.59 7.51
C GLY A 390 10.55 -23.63 6.65
N GLY A 391 9.82 -24.34 5.79
CA GLY A 391 10.35 -25.35 4.86
C GLY A 391 11.37 -24.85 3.83
N TRP A 392 11.58 -23.53 3.80
CA TRP A 392 12.58 -22.81 3.00
C TRP A 392 13.94 -22.70 3.69
N PHE A 393 14.01 -22.90 5.01
CA PHE A 393 15.28 -22.95 5.74
C PHE A 393 15.87 -24.38 5.68
N SER A 394 17.14 -24.51 5.29
CA SER A 394 17.83 -25.80 5.32
C SER A 394 18.16 -26.18 6.77
N LYS A 395 17.84 -27.43 7.17
CA LYS A 395 18.11 -27.98 8.52
C LYS A 395 19.60 -28.08 8.88
N THR A 396 20.50 -27.84 7.93
CA THR A 396 21.95 -28.06 8.10
C THR A 396 22.68 -26.88 8.72
N VAL A 397 22.00 -25.80 9.10
CA VAL A 397 22.67 -24.56 9.48
C VAL A 397 22.40 -24.21 10.95
N LYS A 398 23.49 -23.84 11.64
CA LYS A 398 23.51 -23.46 13.06
C LYS A 398 22.48 -22.34 13.34
N ALA A 399 21.93 -22.32 14.56
CA ALA A 399 20.86 -21.43 15.05
C ALA A 399 21.02 -19.90 14.82
N ASN A 400 22.13 -19.44 14.22
CA ASN A 400 22.41 -18.04 13.90
C ASN A 400 22.60 -17.79 12.39
N SER A 401 22.20 -18.70 11.49
CA SER A 401 22.46 -18.51 10.07
C SER A 401 21.34 -17.77 9.34
N THR A 402 21.72 -16.70 8.65
CA THR A 402 20.92 -15.93 7.70
C THR A 402 20.89 -16.56 6.30
N GLU A 403 21.49 -17.73 6.07
CA GLU A 403 21.52 -18.38 4.76
C GLU A 403 20.17 -19.04 4.42
N LEU A 404 19.39 -18.38 3.56
CA LEU A 404 18.20 -18.96 2.92
C LEU A 404 18.62 -19.79 1.71
N LYS A 405 18.89 -21.09 1.91
CA LYS A 405 19.01 -22.03 0.79
C LYS A 405 17.64 -22.63 0.49
N PRO A 406 17.02 -22.38 -0.68
CA PRO A 406 15.75 -23.00 -1.06
C PRO A 406 15.89 -24.52 -1.05
N GLY A 407 15.54 -25.16 0.06
CA GLY A 407 15.53 -26.61 0.17
C GLY A 407 14.29 -27.24 -0.48
N ASN A 408 14.27 -28.57 -0.55
CA ASN A 408 13.11 -29.35 -1.01
C ASN A 408 11.81 -29.13 -0.19
N GLY A 409 11.84 -28.34 0.89
CA GLY A 409 10.71 -28.10 1.79
C GLY A 409 9.61 -27.20 1.23
N ALA A 410 9.76 -26.59 0.05
CA ALA A 410 8.62 -26.01 -0.68
C ALA A 410 7.52 -27.05 -0.99
N ARG A 411 7.87 -28.35 -1.06
CA ARG A 411 6.90 -29.46 -1.17
C ARG A 411 6.16 -29.75 0.14
N ARG A 412 6.75 -29.41 1.30
CA ARG A 412 6.14 -29.64 2.62
C ARG A 412 4.93 -28.74 2.85
N VAL A 413 4.99 -27.49 2.39
CA VAL A 413 3.89 -26.51 2.50
C VAL A 413 2.59 -27.08 1.92
N LYS A 414 2.62 -27.96 0.92
CA LYS A 414 1.40 -28.58 0.36
C LYS A 414 0.94 -29.86 1.07
N ASN A 415 1.86 -30.58 1.72
CA ASN A 415 1.64 -31.99 2.07
C ASN A 415 1.60 -32.26 3.58
N ASN A 416 2.02 -31.33 4.44
CA ASN A 416 2.00 -31.53 5.89
C ASN A 416 1.70 -30.22 6.65
N PRO A 417 0.42 -29.89 6.86
CA PRO A 417 0.03 -28.66 7.55
C PRO A 417 0.40 -28.67 9.03
N GLY A 418 0.97 -27.56 9.53
CA GLY A 418 1.18 -27.32 10.94
C GLY A 418 -0.12 -27.07 11.70
N ILE A 419 -0.01 -26.89 13.02
CA ILE A 419 -1.17 -26.61 13.89
C ILE A 419 -1.84 -25.28 13.47
N GLY A 420 -1.05 -24.26 13.10
CA GLY A 420 -1.57 -22.98 12.64
C GLY A 420 -2.46 -23.11 11.40
N ALA A 421 -2.08 -23.97 10.45
CA ALA A 421 -2.89 -24.22 9.25
C ALA A 421 -4.22 -24.90 9.58
N ARG A 422 -4.25 -25.80 10.56
CA ARG A 422 -5.49 -26.45 11.02
C ARG A 422 -6.42 -25.44 11.68
N ARG A 423 -5.89 -24.59 12.56
CA ARG A 423 -6.65 -23.51 13.21
C ARG A 423 -7.25 -22.57 12.17
N MET A 424 -6.42 -22.00 11.30
CA MET A 424 -6.89 -21.05 10.28
C MET A 424 -7.93 -21.68 9.35
N LYS A 425 -7.76 -22.96 8.96
CA LYS A 425 -8.77 -23.67 8.16
C LYS A 425 -10.13 -23.80 8.87
N ASN A 426 -10.14 -23.99 10.19
CA ASN A 426 -11.37 -24.01 10.97
C ASN A 426 -12.05 -22.64 11.00
N MET A 427 -11.28 -21.56 11.18
CA MET A 427 -11.80 -20.19 11.10
C MET A 427 -12.43 -19.92 9.72
N ILE A 428 -11.70 -20.19 8.63
CA ILE A 428 -12.22 -19.94 7.27
C ILE A 428 -13.51 -20.72 7.00
N ARG A 429 -13.58 -21.99 7.43
CA ARG A 429 -14.81 -22.79 7.29
C ARG A 429 -15.99 -22.15 7.99
N GLY A 430 -15.79 -21.59 9.19
CA GLY A 430 -16.85 -20.92 9.94
C GLY A 430 -17.37 -19.65 9.28
N VAL A 431 -16.48 -18.91 8.59
CA VAL A 431 -16.85 -17.65 7.93
C VAL A 431 -17.47 -17.88 6.54
N GLN A 432 -17.14 -18.97 5.85
CA GLN A 432 -17.73 -19.31 4.54
C GLN A 432 -19.13 -19.93 4.64
N THR A 433 -19.57 -20.35 5.82
CA THR A 433 -20.90 -20.96 6.06
C THR A 433 -22.00 -19.96 6.42
N VAL A 434 -21.67 -18.67 6.50
CA VAL A 434 -22.58 -17.55 6.79
C VAL A 434 -22.70 -16.70 5.54
#